data_AF-A0A0S8FWT9-F1
#
_entry.id   AF-A0A0S8FWT9-F1
#
_cell.length_a   1.000
_cell.length_b   1.000
_cell.length_c   1.000
_cell.angle_alpha   90.00
_cell.angle_beta   90.00
_cell.angle_gamma   90.00
#
_symmetry.space_group_name_H-M   'P 1'
#
loop_
_entity.id
_entity.type
_entity.pdbx_description
1 polymer ?
#
loop_
_entity_poly.entity_id
_entity_poly.type
_entity_poly.pdbx_seq_one_letter_code
_entity_poly.pdbx_strand_id
1 'polypeptide(L)'
;MVSHWGARHYGDLIWVETGETLTEESFNRYRRERPDGFFLMEHIKEPDMRAAVLHPDVVIASDGMPLVDAEGRSLPFDSDFGAGLGHPRSAGTFGTYLRMAIDDGGLTMGQIVAKTAYLQARFLEPFVPSMARRGRLQVGAFADITIFDPQVVDGRASYEPGTNSLASEGFVHVIVNGEPVIRDGALVPGVYPGEAVRAGR
;
A
#
# COMPACT_ATOMS: atom_id res chain seq x y z
N MET A 1 -10.39 -8.93 -26.59
CA MET A 1 -10.67 -9.83 -25.45
C MET A 1 -9.82 -9.37 -24.27
N VAL A 2 -10.44 -8.95 -23.16
CA VAL A 2 -9.75 -8.45 -21.96
C VAL A 2 -8.91 -9.51 -21.24
N SER A 3 -9.09 -10.78 -21.59
CA SER A 3 -8.31 -11.93 -21.10
C SER A 3 -6.79 -11.79 -21.26
N HIS A 4 -6.33 -11.03 -22.27
CA HIS A 4 -4.90 -10.76 -22.45
C HIS A 4 -4.30 -9.91 -21.31
N TRP A 5 -5.13 -9.24 -20.52
CA TRP A 5 -4.74 -8.38 -19.40
C TRP A 5 -4.98 -9.03 -18.04
N GLY A 6 -5.45 -10.28 -17.98
CA GLY A 6 -5.77 -10.97 -16.73
C GLY A 6 -7.22 -10.78 -16.25
N ALA A 7 -7.97 -9.84 -16.82
CA ALA A 7 -9.41 -9.68 -16.56
C ALA A 7 -10.22 -10.70 -17.35
N ARG A 8 -11.22 -11.32 -16.71
CA ARG A 8 -12.04 -12.35 -17.37
C ARG A 8 -13.18 -11.70 -18.16
N HIS A 9 -13.74 -10.62 -17.64
CA HIS A 9 -14.83 -9.86 -18.24
C HIS A 9 -14.60 -8.35 -18.12
N TYR A 10 -15.24 -7.55 -18.97
CA TYR A 10 -15.14 -6.09 -18.88
C TYR A 10 -15.69 -5.55 -17.55
N GLY A 11 -16.68 -6.24 -16.97
CA GLY A 11 -17.24 -5.90 -15.66
C GLY A 11 -16.30 -6.14 -14.48
N ASP A 12 -15.14 -6.78 -14.69
CA ASP A 12 -14.09 -6.89 -13.66
C ASP A 12 -13.22 -5.61 -13.61
N LEU A 13 -13.47 -4.64 -14.49
CA LEU A 13 -12.69 -3.43 -14.64
C LEU A 13 -13.47 -2.22 -14.13
N ILE A 14 -12.81 -1.37 -13.34
CA ILE A 14 -13.39 -0.13 -12.83
C ILE A 14 -12.53 1.04 -13.32
N TRP A 15 -13.13 2.01 -14.01
CA TRP A 15 -12.42 3.24 -14.42
C TRP A 15 -12.09 4.08 -13.19
N VAL A 16 -10.81 4.42 -13.00
CA VAL A 16 -10.35 5.09 -11.77
C VAL A 16 -10.99 6.47 -11.57
N GLU A 17 -11.12 7.25 -12.64
CA GLU A 17 -11.56 8.66 -12.55
C GLU A 17 -13.04 8.81 -12.20
N THR A 18 -13.85 7.81 -12.55
CA THR A 18 -15.32 7.90 -12.44
C THR A 18 -15.92 6.82 -11.53
N GLY A 19 -15.16 5.77 -11.20
CA GLY A 19 -15.69 4.57 -10.55
C GLY A 19 -16.59 3.72 -11.45
N GLU A 20 -16.63 4.00 -12.77
CA GLU A 20 -17.47 3.25 -13.70
C GLU A 20 -16.99 1.81 -13.84
N THR A 21 -17.84 0.83 -13.48
CA THR A 21 -17.66 -0.56 -13.90
C THR A 21 -17.81 -0.67 -15.42
N LEU A 22 -16.76 -1.13 -16.10
CA LEU A 22 -16.67 -1.03 -17.55
C LEU A 22 -17.55 -2.05 -18.28
N THR A 23 -18.00 -1.63 -19.45
CA THR A 23 -18.56 -2.48 -20.49
C THR A 23 -17.57 -2.59 -21.64
N GLU A 24 -17.82 -3.47 -22.60
CA GLU A 24 -17.02 -3.50 -23.83
C GLU A 24 -17.04 -2.15 -24.56
N GLU A 25 -18.21 -1.51 -24.61
CA GLU A 25 -18.38 -0.21 -25.25
C GLU A 25 -17.58 0.87 -24.53
N SER A 26 -17.74 1.01 -23.21
CA SER A 26 -17.03 2.04 -22.46
C SER A 26 -15.53 1.80 -22.37
N PHE A 27 -15.09 0.55 -22.27
CA PHE A 27 -13.67 0.20 -22.39
C PHE A 27 -13.09 0.63 -23.74
N ASN A 28 -13.76 0.32 -24.86
CA ASN A 28 -13.30 0.72 -26.19
C ASN A 28 -13.39 2.24 -26.44
N ARG A 29 -14.30 2.94 -25.75
CA ARG A 29 -14.37 4.41 -25.72
C ARG A 29 -13.15 4.98 -25.00
N TYR A 30 -12.91 4.60 -23.74
CA TYR A 30 -11.76 5.09 -22.96
C TYR A 30 -10.43 4.78 -23.63
N ARG A 31 -10.27 3.60 -24.25
CA ARG A 31 -9.05 3.29 -25.02
C ARG A 31 -8.76 4.25 -26.17
N ARG A 32 -9.78 4.85 -26.78
CA ARG A 32 -9.63 5.80 -27.89
C ARG A 32 -9.44 7.22 -27.39
N GLU A 33 -10.19 7.60 -26.36
CA GLU A 33 -10.34 8.99 -25.92
C GLU A 33 -9.43 9.34 -24.74
N ARG A 34 -9.14 8.37 -23.87
CA ARG A 34 -8.30 8.48 -22.67
C ARG A 34 -7.33 7.29 -22.55
N PRO A 35 -6.43 7.09 -23.52
CA PRO A 35 -5.52 5.92 -23.55
C PRO A 35 -4.48 5.90 -22.41
N ASP A 36 -4.30 7.03 -21.72
CA ASP A 36 -3.42 7.26 -20.58
C ASP A 36 -4.10 7.01 -19.22
N GLY A 37 -5.41 6.78 -19.20
CA GLY A 37 -6.16 6.58 -17.96
C GLY A 37 -5.95 5.19 -17.35
N PHE A 38 -6.28 5.09 -16.06
CA PHE A 38 -6.14 3.88 -15.26
C PHE A 38 -7.47 3.17 -15.04
N PHE A 39 -7.42 1.85 -14.94
CA PHE A 39 -8.52 1.04 -14.44
C PHE A 39 -8.05 0.11 -13.32
N LEU A 40 -8.94 -0.17 -12.39
CA LEU A 40 -8.77 -1.21 -11.37
C LEU A 40 -9.23 -2.54 -11.95
N MET A 41 -8.60 -3.63 -11.54
CA MET A 41 -8.92 -4.97 -12.01
C MET A 41 -9.22 -5.91 -10.85
N GLU A 42 -10.49 -6.28 -10.70
CA GLU A 42 -10.96 -7.24 -9.70
C GLU A 42 -10.73 -8.67 -10.18
N HIS A 43 -9.52 -9.20 -9.99
CA HIS A 43 -9.16 -10.53 -10.48
C HIS A 43 -8.59 -11.48 -9.41
N ILE A 44 -8.03 -10.95 -8.31
CA ILE A 44 -7.48 -11.76 -7.22
C ILE A 44 -8.62 -12.14 -6.27
N LYS A 45 -8.85 -13.45 -6.09
CA LYS A 45 -9.86 -13.94 -5.15
C LYS A 45 -9.30 -13.91 -3.73
N GLU A 46 -10.16 -13.58 -2.77
CA GLU A 46 -9.78 -13.50 -1.36
C GLU A 46 -9.16 -14.80 -0.82
N PRO A 47 -9.66 -16.02 -1.11
CA PRO A 47 -9.02 -17.25 -0.63
C PRO A 47 -7.58 -17.43 -1.15
N ASP A 48 -7.32 -17.04 -2.40
CA ASP A 48 -5.99 -17.15 -3.01
C ASP A 48 -5.03 -16.14 -2.37
N MET A 49 -5.50 -14.91 -2.14
CA MET A 49 -4.76 -13.88 -1.41
C MET A 49 -4.43 -14.32 0.01
N ARG A 50 -5.41 -14.87 0.75
CA ARG A 50 -5.20 -15.38 2.12
C ARG A 50 -4.18 -16.52 2.15
N ALA A 51 -4.29 -17.47 1.22
CA ALA A 51 -3.31 -18.55 1.11
C ALA A 51 -1.88 -18.02 0.86
N ALA A 52 -1.74 -17.01 -0.01
CA ALA A 52 -0.45 -16.38 -0.26
C ALA A 52 0.11 -15.67 0.99
N VAL A 53 -0.72 -14.90 1.70
CA VAL A 53 -0.28 -14.17 2.90
C VAL A 53 0.18 -15.11 4.01
N LEU A 54 -0.47 -16.26 4.16
CA LEU A 54 -0.11 -17.28 5.16
C LEU A 54 1.21 -18.00 4.83
N HIS A 55 1.67 -17.99 3.57
CA HIS A 55 2.91 -18.65 3.20
C HIS A 55 4.13 -17.98 3.88
N PRO A 56 5.04 -18.73 4.52
CA PRO A 56 6.11 -18.16 5.36
C PRO A 56 7.05 -17.19 4.62
N ASP A 57 7.29 -17.43 3.33
CA ASP A 57 8.23 -16.64 2.52
C ASP A 57 7.62 -15.44 1.79
N VAL A 58 6.31 -15.21 1.94
CA VAL A 58 5.64 -14.07 1.31
C VAL A 58 5.82 -12.81 2.15
N VAL A 59 6.20 -11.73 1.48
CA VAL A 59 6.28 -10.38 2.04
C VAL A 59 5.10 -9.54 1.54
N ILE A 60 4.69 -8.55 2.35
CA ILE A 60 3.65 -7.60 1.98
C ILE A 60 4.30 -6.37 1.33
N ALA A 61 3.79 -5.99 0.17
CA ALA A 61 4.14 -4.77 -0.53
C ALA A 61 2.85 -4.16 -1.09
N SER A 62 2.74 -2.83 -1.08
CA SER A 62 1.53 -2.16 -1.54
C SER A 62 1.30 -2.27 -3.04
N ASP A 63 2.38 -2.33 -3.83
CA ASP A 63 2.32 -2.13 -5.28
C ASP A 63 1.57 -0.83 -5.62
N GLY A 64 1.80 0.20 -4.79
CA GLY A 64 1.10 1.48 -4.88
C GLY A 64 1.29 2.13 -6.25
N MET A 65 0.17 2.51 -6.86
CA MET A 65 0.13 3.28 -8.11
C MET A 65 -0.03 4.77 -7.80
N PRO A 66 0.34 5.68 -8.73
CA PRO A 66 0.04 7.09 -8.60
C PRO A 66 -1.44 7.32 -8.30
N LEU A 67 -1.72 8.16 -7.31
CA LEU A 67 -3.06 8.69 -7.07
C LEU A 67 -3.27 9.92 -7.97
N VAL A 68 -4.45 10.02 -8.56
CA VAL A 68 -4.79 11.07 -9.51
C VAL A 68 -6.00 11.88 -9.06
N ASP A 69 -6.12 13.12 -9.52
CA ASP A 69 -7.34 13.90 -9.38
C ASP A 69 -8.43 13.47 -10.40
N ALA A 70 -9.57 14.15 -10.37
CA ALA A 70 -10.70 13.89 -11.28
C ALA A 70 -10.37 14.12 -12.77
N GLU A 71 -9.30 14.87 -13.06
CA GLU A 71 -8.81 15.09 -14.42
C GLU A 71 -7.72 14.09 -14.83
N GLY A 72 -7.38 13.13 -13.96
CA GLY A 72 -6.37 12.11 -14.21
C GLY A 72 -4.92 12.59 -14.00
N ARG A 73 -4.71 13.75 -13.38
CA ARG A 73 -3.37 14.31 -13.12
C ARG A 73 -2.85 13.80 -11.79
N SER A 74 -1.56 13.51 -11.70
CA SER A 74 -0.92 13.10 -10.45
C SER A 74 -1.09 14.17 -9.36
N LEU A 75 -1.44 13.72 -8.16
CA LEU A 75 -1.57 14.61 -7.02
C LEU A 75 -0.22 15.10 -6.49
N PRO A 76 -0.14 16.37 -6.01
CA PRO A 76 0.94 16.83 -5.16
C PRO A 76 1.11 15.93 -3.92
N PHE A 77 2.35 15.82 -3.43
CA PHE A 77 2.67 14.95 -2.30
C PHE A 77 1.99 15.38 -0.98
N ASP A 78 1.58 16.65 -0.88
CA ASP A 78 0.94 17.30 0.26
C ASP A 78 -0.59 17.44 0.09
N SER A 79 -1.17 16.71 -0.86
CA SER A 79 -2.63 16.69 -1.05
C SER A 79 -3.34 16.09 0.16
N ASP A 80 -4.56 16.56 0.40
CA ASP A 80 -5.41 16.06 1.48
C ASP A 80 -5.68 14.55 1.36
N PHE A 81 -5.76 13.87 2.51
CA PHE A 81 -6.16 12.46 2.54
C PHE A 81 -7.58 12.29 1.97
N GLY A 82 -7.77 11.27 1.14
CA GLY A 82 -9.04 11.02 0.43
C GLY A 82 -9.21 11.79 -0.88
N ALA A 83 -8.35 12.78 -1.19
CA ALA A 83 -8.46 13.55 -2.43
C ALA A 83 -8.07 12.76 -3.70
N GLY A 84 -7.27 11.71 -3.55
CA GLY A 84 -6.75 10.90 -4.65
C GLY A 84 -7.66 9.76 -5.05
N LEU A 85 -7.90 9.66 -6.35
CA LEU A 85 -8.52 8.52 -7.02
C LEU A 85 -7.44 7.52 -7.42
N GLY A 86 -7.73 6.22 -7.27
CA GLY A 86 -6.79 5.16 -7.60
C GLY A 86 -7.08 3.87 -6.85
N HIS A 87 -6.10 2.97 -6.85
CA HIS A 87 -6.24 1.71 -6.13
C HIS A 87 -6.01 1.95 -4.62
N PRO A 88 -6.93 1.49 -3.73
CA PRO A 88 -6.79 1.68 -2.28
C PRO A 88 -5.50 1.09 -1.66
N ARG A 89 -4.83 0.16 -2.34
CA ARG A 89 -3.55 -0.39 -1.91
C ARG A 89 -2.46 0.67 -1.76
N SER A 90 -2.55 1.80 -2.47
CA SER A 90 -1.60 2.90 -2.31
C SER A 90 -1.61 3.53 -0.92
N ALA A 91 -2.76 3.51 -0.22
CA ALA A 91 -2.92 4.17 1.09
C ALA A 91 -3.29 3.22 2.25
N GLY A 92 -3.85 2.04 1.95
CA GLY A 92 -4.42 1.14 2.96
C GLY A 92 -3.61 -0.12 3.30
N THR A 93 -2.69 -0.57 2.44
CA THR A 93 -2.13 -1.94 2.49
C THR A 93 -1.68 -2.39 3.87
N PHE A 94 -0.82 -1.62 4.54
CA PHE A 94 -0.23 -2.05 5.82
C PHE A 94 -1.27 -2.08 6.94
N GLY A 95 -2.15 -1.09 7.02
CA GLY A 95 -3.24 -1.06 7.99
C GLY A 95 -4.21 -2.23 7.78
N THR A 96 -4.62 -2.48 6.53
CA THR A 96 -5.52 -3.60 6.16
C THR A 96 -4.92 -4.95 6.56
N TYR A 97 -3.63 -5.19 6.28
CA TYR A 97 -3.00 -6.47 6.62
C TYR A 97 -2.74 -6.66 8.12
N LEU A 98 -2.45 -5.58 8.86
CA LEU A 98 -2.38 -5.64 10.32
C LEU A 98 -3.74 -6.00 10.91
N ARG A 99 -4.80 -5.30 10.49
CA ARG A 99 -6.18 -5.58 10.89
C ARG A 99 -6.59 -7.01 10.56
N MET A 100 -6.33 -7.45 9.33
CA MET A 100 -6.63 -8.82 8.88
C MET A 100 -6.00 -9.88 9.80
N ALA A 101 -4.71 -9.76 10.11
CA ALA A 101 -4.02 -10.71 10.98
C ALA A 101 -4.52 -10.72 12.43
N ILE A 102 -4.98 -9.55 12.93
CA ILE A 102 -5.59 -9.43 14.27
C ILE A 102 -6.96 -10.12 14.29
N ASP A 103 -7.78 -9.87 13.27
CA ASP A 103 -9.16 -10.34 13.23
C ASP A 103 -9.27 -11.84 12.92
N ASP A 104 -8.44 -12.35 11.99
CA ASP A 104 -8.50 -13.76 11.57
C ASP A 104 -7.66 -14.70 12.42
N GLY A 105 -6.63 -14.18 13.12
CA GLY A 105 -5.72 -14.96 13.95
C GLY A 105 -4.86 -15.97 13.18
N GLY A 106 -4.82 -15.92 11.84
CA GLY A 106 -4.06 -16.82 11.00
C GLY A 106 -2.55 -16.57 11.05
N LEU A 107 -2.15 -15.37 11.48
CA LEU A 107 -0.77 -14.97 11.74
C LEU A 107 -0.65 -14.40 13.15
N THR A 108 0.41 -14.77 13.86
CA THR A 108 0.81 -14.06 15.08
C THR A 108 1.24 -12.63 14.76
N MET A 109 1.16 -11.73 15.75
CA MET A 109 1.64 -10.34 15.61
C MET A 109 3.09 -10.28 15.11
N GLY A 110 3.96 -11.16 15.62
CA GLY A 110 5.36 -11.24 15.17
C GLY A 110 5.49 -11.65 13.70
N GLN A 111 4.65 -12.56 13.21
CA GLN A 111 4.65 -12.97 11.80
C GLN A 111 4.19 -11.86 10.87
N ILE A 112 3.09 -11.17 11.20
CA ILE A 112 2.60 -10.07 10.35
C ILE A 112 3.56 -8.87 10.35
N VAL A 113 4.17 -8.54 11.51
CA VAL A 113 5.22 -7.51 11.59
C VAL A 113 6.45 -7.94 10.79
N ALA A 114 6.87 -9.21 10.85
CA ALA A 114 7.99 -9.68 10.03
C ALA A 114 7.71 -9.54 8.53
N LYS A 115 6.48 -9.85 8.09
CA LYS A 115 6.03 -9.73 6.70
C LYS A 115 5.90 -8.30 6.19
N THR A 116 5.88 -7.30 7.07
CA THR A 116 5.76 -5.88 6.73
C THR A 116 7.03 -5.07 6.99
N ALA A 117 8.09 -5.69 7.55
CA ALA A 117 9.36 -5.02 7.85
C ALA A 117 10.59 -5.93 7.67
N TYR A 118 10.71 -6.97 8.49
CA TYR A 118 11.94 -7.76 8.61
C TYR A 118 12.25 -8.59 7.37
N LEU A 119 11.25 -9.27 6.80
CA LEU A 119 11.47 -10.20 5.70
C LEU A 119 11.96 -9.49 4.43
N GLN A 120 11.45 -8.28 4.16
CA GLN A 120 11.95 -7.44 3.06
C GLN A 120 13.42 -7.05 3.28
N ALA A 121 13.77 -6.62 4.51
CA ALA A 121 15.14 -6.25 4.83
C ALA A 121 16.11 -7.44 4.72
N ARG A 122 15.70 -8.61 5.23
CA ARG A 122 16.45 -9.87 5.11
C ARG A 122 16.61 -10.34 3.67
N PHE A 123 15.60 -10.14 2.83
CA PHE A 123 15.70 -10.47 1.40
C PHE A 123 16.71 -9.57 0.68
N LEU A 124 16.76 -8.28 1.02
CA LEU A 124 17.60 -7.30 0.33
C LEU A 124 19.04 -7.21 0.86
N GLU A 125 19.30 -7.59 2.12
CA GLU A 125 20.62 -7.43 2.74
C GLU A 125 21.81 -8.03 1.97
N PRO A 126 21.70 -9.16 1.22
CA PRO A 126 22.83 -9.67 0.43
C PRO A 126 23.23 -8.76 -0.74
N PHE A 127 22.30 -7.93 -1.23
CA PHE A 127 22.50 -7.03 -2.37
C PHE A 127 22.67 -5.57 -1.93
N VAL A 128 22.16 -5.24 -0.75
CA VAL A 128 22.10 -3.89 -0.19
C VAL A 128 22.55 -3.96 1.27
N PRO A 129 23.87 -3.86 1.56
CA PRO A 129 24.40 -4.10 2.91
C PRO A 129 23.79 -3.22 4.01
N SER A 130 23.30 -2.01 3.69
CA SER A 130 22.61 -1.17 4.67
C SER A 130 21.29 -1.77 5.17
N MET A 131 20.66 -2.67 4.42
CA MET A 131 19.45 -3.39 4.84
C MET A 131 19.73 -4.41 5.94
N ALA A 132 20.99 -4.83 6.15
CA ALA A 132 21.40 -5.64 7.31
C ALA A 132 21.23 -4.92 8.66
N ARG A 133 20.90 -3.62 8.64
CA ARG A 133 20.59 -2.81 9.83
C ARG A 133 19.18 -2.20 9.83
N ARG A 134 18.29 -2.59 8.91
CA ARG A 134 16.88 -2.12 8.84
C ARG A 134 15.88 -3.23 9.09
N GLY A 135 14.61 -2.89 9.34
CA GLY A 135 13.51 -3.87 9.52
C GLY A 135 13.61 -4.71 10.80
N ARG A 136 14.40 -4.28 11.79
CA ARG A 136 14.64 -4.99 13.05
C ARG A 136 14.87 -4.01 14.20
N LEU A 137 14.29 -4.28 15.37
CA LEU A 137 14.50 -3.47 16.59
C LEU A 137 15.67 -4.04 17.38
N GLN A 138 16.88 -3.54 17.10
CA GLN A 138 18.13 -4.02 17.70
C GLN A 138 19.11 -2.86 17.91
N VAL A 139 19.97 -2.95 18.93
CA VAL A 139 21.03 -1.97 19.15
C VAL A 139 21.95 -1.90 17.93
N GLY A 140 22.20 -0.69 17.42
CA GLY A 140 23.01 -0.45 16.23
C GLY A 140 22.25 -0.50 14.89
N ALA A 141 20.95 -0.88 14.90
CA ALA A 141 20.06 -0.76 13.75
C ALA A 141 19.63 0.71 13.51
N PHE A 142 19.13 1.00 12.31
CA PHE A 142 18.46 2.28 12.04
C PHE A 142 17.18 2.38 12.88
N ALA A 143 16.90 3.58 13.38
CA ALA A 143 15.69 3.88 14.13
C ALA A 143 14.50 4.15 13.18
N ASP A 144 14.16 3.12 12.39
CA ASP A 144 12.91 3.07 11.62
C ASP A 144 11.88 2.30 12.45
N ILE A 145 10.98 3.02 13.10
CA ILE A 145 10.09 2.47 14.13
C ILE A 145 8.67 2.94 13.87
N THR A 146 7.74 1.98 13.83
CA THR A 146 6.30 2.25 13.78
C THR A 146 5.68 1.78 15.10
N ILE A 147 4.92 2.67 15.73
CA ILE A 147 4.13 2.41 16.93
C ILE A 147 2.67 2.57 16.52
N PHE A 148 1.87 1.54 16.74
CA PHE A 148 0.44 1.52 16.39
C PHE A 148 -0.39 0.89 17.52
N ASP A 149 -1.65 1.28 17.60
CA ASP A 149 -2.61 0.70 18.54
C ASP A 149 -3.33 -0.49 17.88
N PRO A 150 -3.12 -1.73 18.37
CA PRO A 150 -3.76 -2.92 17.80
C PRO A 150 -5.29 -2.93 17.97
N GLN A 151 -5.86 -2.13 18.87
CA GLN A 151 -7.31 -2.03 19.03
C GLN A 151 -7.96 -1.34 17.82
N VAL A 152 -7.29 -0.35 17.23
CA VAL A 152 -7.88 0.54 16.22
C VAL A 152 -7.17 0.55 14.87
N VAL A 153 -5.99 -0.08 14.74
CA VAL A 153 -5.25 -0.11 13.46
C VAL A 153 -6.10 -0.68 12.34
N ASP A 154 -6.23 0.06 11.24
CA ASP A 154 -7.04 -0.34 10.09
C ASP A 154 -6.67 0.45 8.83
N GLY A 155 -6.80 -0.17 7.66
CA GLY A 155 -6.63 0.48 6.37
C GLY A 155 -7.98 1.03 5.89
N ARG A 156 -8.15 2.35 5.90
CA ARG A 156 -9.44 3.00 5.60
C ARG A 156 -9.70 3.19 4.11
N ALA A 157 -8.67 3.04 3.27
CA ALA A 157 -8.80 3.21 1.84
C ALA A 157 -9.67 2.11 1.21
N SER A 158 -10.66 2.50 0.42
CA SER A 158 -11.67 1.63 -0.19
C SER A 158 -11.79 1.87 -1.71
N TYR A 159 -12.54 1.04 -2.41
CA TYR A 159 -12.80 1.23 -3.85
C TYR A 159 -13.87 2.29 -4.13
N GLU A 160 -14.62 2.69 -3.11
CA GLU A 160 -15.70 3.66 -3.23
C GLU A 160 -15.16 5.06 -3.55
N PRO A 161 -15.79 5.82 -4.47
CA PRO A 161 -15.37 7.17 -4.81
C PRO A 161 -15.21 8.06 -3.56
N GLY A 162 -14.06 8.75 -3.46
CA GLY A 162 -13.72 9.61 -2.31
C GLY A 162 -13.12 8.86 -1.12
N THR A 163 -13.00 7.53 -1.19
CA THR A 163 -12.37 6.71 -0.14
C THR A 163 -11.01 6.13 -0.56
N ASN A 164 -10.66 6.22 -1.85
CA ASN A 164 -9.51 5.53 -2.46
C ASN A 164 -8.15 5.85 -1.84
N SER A 165 -8.03 7.00 -1.18
CA SER A 165 -6.78 7.48 -0.58
C SER A 165 -6.96 7.95 0.87
N LEU A 166 -7.99 7.45 1.57
CA LEU A 166 -8.10 7.69 3.00
C LEU A 166 -6.89 7.12 3.73
N ALA A 167 -6.34 7.90 4.66
CA ALA A 167 -5.23 7.47 5.49
C ALA A 167 -5.66 6.29 6.37
N SER A 168 -4.71 5.38 6.63
CA SER A 168 -4.91 4.35 7.64
C SER A 168 -5.01 4.95 9.04
N GLU A 169 -5.75 4.29 9.92
CA GLU A 169 -5.95 4.70 11.32
C GLU A 169 -5.07 3.86 12.27
N GLY A 170 -4.88 4.35 13.50
CA GLY A 170 -4.21 3.63 14.58
C GLY A 170 -2.69 3.67 14.58
N PHE A 171 -2.04 4.32 13.60
CA PHE A 171 -0.59 4.57 13.62
C PHE A 171 -0.28 5.79 14.49
N VAL A 172 0.28 5.57 15.68
CA VAL A 172 0.50 6.60 16.71
C VAL A 172 1.79 7.37 16.47
N HIS A 173 2.88 6.65 16.22
CA HIS A 173 4.17 7.25 15.87
C HIS A 173 4.81 6.50 14.71
N VAL A 174 5.39 7.24 13.79
CA VAL A 174 6.29 6.70 12.76
C VAL A 174 7.57 7.50 12.83
N ILE A 175 8.68 6.81 13.01
CA ILE A 175 10.01 7.35 13.18
C ILE A 175 10.86 6.80 12.04
N VAL A 176 11.56 7.69 11.33
CA VAL A 176 12.43 7.32 10.21
C VAL A 176 13.82 7.87 10.51
N ASN A 177 14.83 6.99 10.52
CA ASN A 177 16.20 7.34 10.91
C ASN A 177 16.30 8.11 12.25
N GLY A 178 15.39 7.85 13.20
CA GLY A 178 15.36 8.49 14.51
C GLY A 178 14.55 9.78 14.61
N GLU A 179 14.03 10.30 13.50
CA GLU A 179 13.21 11.51 13.47
C GLU A 179 11.71 11.16 13.28
N PRO A 180 10.80 11.66 14.14
CA PRO A 180 9.37 11.40 14.00
C PRO A 180 8.75 12.09 12.78
N VAL A 181 8.19 11.31 11.87
CA VAL A 181 7.39 11.78 10.72
C VAL A 181 5.89 11.73 11.00
N ILE A 182 5.45 10.86 11.92
CA ILE A 182 4.12 10.89 12.52
C ILE A 182 4.29 10.94 14.04
N ARG A 183 3.56 11.85 14.70
CA ARG A 183 3.55 12.02 16.15
C ARG A 183 2.12 12.21 16.65
N ASP A 184 1.74 11.44 17.66
CA ASP A 184 0.41 11.48 18.29
C ASP A 184 -0.72 11.32 17.25
N GLY A 185 -0.50 10.45 16.26
CA GLY A 185 -1.45 10.18 15.17
C GLY A 185 -1.49 11.24 14.06
N ALA A 186 -0.66 12.28 14.12
CA ALA A 186 -0.63 13.35 13.12
C ALA A 186 0.70 13.39 12.34
N LEU A 187 0.63 13.73 11.06
CA LEU A 187 1.81 13.98 10.23
C LEU A 187 2.60 15.19 10.77
N VAL A 188 3.92 15.07 10.84
CA VAL A 188 4.81 16.17 11.21
C VAL A 188 5.22 16.92 9.93
N PRO A 189 4.77 18.18 9.73
CA PRO A 189 5.04 18.91 8.49
C PRO A 189 6.53 19.29 8.37
N GLY A 190 7.04 19.28 7.14
CA GLY A 190 8.41 19.74 6.83
C GLY A 190 9.53 18.79 7.27
N VAL A 191 9.21 17.56 7.69
CA VAL A 191 10.19 16.58 8.19
C VAL A 191 10.37 15.45 7.16
N TYR A 192 11.56 15.40 6.55
CA TYR A 192 11.91 14.44 5.48
C TYR A 192 13.24 13.74 5.76
N PRO A 193 13.36 12.94 6.84
CA PRO A 193 14.63 12.35 7.29
C PRO A 193 15.06 11.12 6.46
N GLY A 194 14.37 10.83 5.36
CA GLY A 194 14.65 9.70 4.50
C GLY A 194 16.03 9.80 3.86
N GLU A 195 16.77 8.70 3.87
CA GLU A 195 18.08 8.60 3.22
C GLU A 195 18.03 7.58 2.09
N ALA A 196 18.78 7.86 1.02
CA ALA A 196 18.88 6.94 -0.11
C ALA A 196 19.51 5.60 0.34
N VAL A 197 18.76 4.51 0.18
CA VAL A 197 19.26 3.15 0.36
C VAL A 197 20.05 2.76 -0.89
N ARG A 198 21.37 2.63 -0.77
CA ARG A 198 22.27 2.36 -1.90
C ARG A 198 22.83 0.94 -1.79
N ALA A 199 22.83 0.22 -2.91
CA ALA A 199 23.62 -0.99 -3.02
C ALA A 199 25.09 -0.67 -2.74
N GLY A 200 25.80 -1.60 -2.09
CA GLY A 200 27.25 -1.49 -1.92
C GLY A 200 27.93 -1.38 -3.29
N ARG A 201 29.05 -0.67 -3.36
CA ARG A 201 29.91 -0.73 -4.55
C ARG A 201 30.49 -2.12 -4.74
#